data_AF-A0AAJ2LQN5-F1
#
_entry.id   AF-A0AAJ2LQN5-F1
#
_cell.length_a   1.000
_cell.length_b   1.000
_cell.length_c   1.000
_cell.angle_alpha   90.00
_cell.angle_beta   90.00
_cell.angle_gamma   90.00
#
_symmetry.space_group_name_H-M   'P 1'
#
loop_
_entity.id
_entity.type
_entity.pdbx_description
1 polymer ?
#
loop_
_entity_poly.entity_id
_entity_poly.type
_entity_poly.pdbx_seq_one_letter_code
_entity_poly.pdbx_strand_id
1 'polypeptide(L)'
;GFMAAVDDTCGMLRTETAWHWLSLSGIHNHGERFGLNLATGVNETFSTENSLWQNGQIDELPAVLFEQQDERHWRIFSANGDVDLQVTTTWRRHDAKNFIVVASQFSQWVSMVSGTIKLNNQCIDIAPQVALLEQHYAKW
;
A
#
# COMPACT_ATOMS: atom_id res chain seq x y z
N GLY A 1 -4.77 7.66 20.67
CA GLY A 1 -4.33 6.28 20.93
C GLY A 1 -3.69 5.78 19.67
N PHE A 2 -2.48 5.22 19.75
CA PHE A 2 -1.79 4.64 18.60
C PHE A 2 -2.42 3.29 18.26
N MET A 3 -2.58 3.00 16.97
CA MET A 3 -3.03 1.71 16.45
C MET A 3 -1.86 1.06 15.71
N ALA A 4 -1.77 -0.27 15.78
CA ALA A 4 -0.78 -1.07 15.10
C ALA A 4 -1.47 -2.01 14.10
N ALA A 5 -0.82 -2.25 12.96
CA ALA A 5 -1.18 -3.26 11.97
C ALA A 5 -0.02 -4.27 11.86
N VAL A 6 -0.35 -5.52 11.52
CA VAL A 6 0.60 -6.62 11.32
C VAL A 6 0.45 -7.11 9.89
N ASP A 7 1.58 -7.35 9.23
CA ASP A 7 1.69 -7.89 7.87
C ASP A 7 2.56 -9.16 7.91
N ASP A 8 2.17 -10.20 7.16
CA ASP A 8 2.84 -11.51 7.10
C ASP A 8 3.01 -11.91 5.63
N THR A 9 4.24 -12.18 5.20
CA THR A 9 4.57 -12.53 3.81
C THR A 9 5.23 -13.92 3.75
N CYS A 10 4.73 -14.83 2.91
CA CYS A 10 5.30 -16.15 2.69
C CYS A 10 5.46 -16.45 1.19
N GLY A 11 6.71 -16.49 0.68
CA GLY A 11 7.02 -16.82 -0.73
C GLY A 11 8.52 -17.01 -1.00
N MET A 12 8.89 -17.80 -2.02
CA MET A 12 10.27 -17.94 -2.49
C MET A 12 10.59 -16.86 -3.54
N LEU A 13 11.65 -16.08 -3.32
CA LEU A 13 11.99 -14.88 -4.07
C LEU A 13 12.66 -15.20 -5.43
N ARG A 14 12.25 -14.51 -6.50
CA ARG A 14 12.95 -14.53 -7.80
C ARG A 14 14.23 -13.69 -7.76
N THR A 15 15.14 -13.95 -8.70
CA THR A 15 16.45 -13.29 -8.91
C THR A 15 16.38 -11.75 -9.05
N GLU A 16 15.20 -11.21 -9.39
CA GLU A 16 14.88 -9.79 -9.22
C GLU A 16 13.50 -9.72 -8.54
N THR A 17 13.42 -9.09 -7.36
CA THR A 17 12.14 -8.89 -6.65
C THR A 17 11.90 -7.40 -6.46
N ALA A 18 10.79 -6.91 -7.01
CA ALA A 18 10.32 -5.56 -6.80
C ALA A 18 8.92 -5.62 -6.18
N TRP A 19 8.70 -4.90 -5.09
CA TRP A 19 7.38 -4.81 -4.48
C TRP A 19 7.07 -3.40 -4.04
N HIS A 20 5.77 -3.10 -4.03
CA HIS A 20 5.22 -1.89 -3.44
C HIS A 20 4.16 -2.28 -2.42
N TRP A 21 4.06 -1.45 -1.38
CA TRP A 21 3.12 -1.66 -0.30
C TRP A 21 2.58 -0.33 0.22
N LEU A 22 1.32 -0.32 0.59
CA LEU A 22 0.68 0.78 1.30
C LEU A 22 -0.06 0.24 2.50
N SER A 23 0.21 0.81 3.67
CA SER A 23 -0.55 0.55 4.90
C SER A 23 -1.10 1.84 5.47
N LEU A 24 -2.41 1.84 5.76
CA LEU A 24 -3.10 2.96 6.34
C LEU A 24 -4.01 2.47 7.47
N SER A 25 -4.10 3.27 8.53
CA SER A 25 -5.10 3.12 9.58
C SER A 25 -5.69 4.49 9.88
N GLY A 26 -6.98 4.65 9.62
CA GLY A 26 -7.67 5.94 9.62
C GLY A 26 -8.98 5.90 10.40
N ILE A 27 -9.60 7.08 10.48
CA ILE A 27 -10.94 7.25 11.05
C ILE A 27 -11.76 8.08 10.04
N HIS A 28 -12.92 7.56 9.65
CA HIS A 28 -13.89 8.27 8.81
C HIS A 28 -14.48 9.47 9.57
N ASN A 29 -15.11 10.39 8.85
CA ASN A 29 -15.71 11.61 9.44
C ASN A 29 -16.77 11.32 10.52
N HIS A 30 -17.38 10.14 10.52
CA HIS A 30 -18.37 9.71 11.51
C HIS A 30 -17.77 8.96 12.72
N GLY A 31 -16.45 8.88 12.83
CA GLY A 31 -15.75 8.22 13.94
C GLY A 31 -15.48 6.71 13.72
N GLU A 32 -15.90 6.17 12.58
CA GLU A 32 -15.69 4.76 12.23
C GLU A 32 -14.23 4.52 11.85
N ARG A 33 -13.63 3.47 12.43
CA ARG A 33 -12.24 3.09 12.13
C ARG A 33 -12.18 2.33 10.82
N PHE A 34 -11.12 2.57 10.08
CA PHE A 34 -10.80 1.76 8.92
C PHE A 34 -9.30 1.51 8.79
N GLY A 35 -8.96 0.45 8.09
CA GLY A 35 -7.59 0.11 7.70
C GLY A 35 -7.54 -0.21 6.22
N LEU A 36 -6.37 -0.05 5.63
CA LEU A 36 -6.14 -0.40 4.23
C LEU A 36 -4.75 -1.02 4.10
N ASN A 37 -4.68 -2.14 3.38
CA ASN A 37 -3.45 -2.85 3.03
C ASN A 37 -3.50 -3.07 1.53
N LEU A 38 -2.49 -2.58 0.82
CA LEU A 38 -2.35 -2.77 -0.61
C LEU A 38 -0.92 -3.23 -0.89
N ALA A 39 -0.76 -4.29 -1.66
CA ALA A 39 0.53 -4.84 -2.06
C ALA A 39 0.51 -5.21 -3.55
N THR A 40 1.68 -5.10 -4.18
CA THR A 40 1.92 -5.66 -5.53
C THR A 40 3.37 -6.13 -5.66
N GLY A 41 3.61 -7.14 -6.50
CA GLY A 41 4.95 -7.66 -6.79
C GLY A 41 5.49 -8.74 -5.85
N VAL A 42 4.74 -9.11 -4.80
CA VAL A 42 5.09 -10.22 -3.88
C VAL A 42 4.38 -11.54 -4.19
N ASN A 43 3.23 -11.51 -4.88
CA ASN A 43 2.38 -12.69 -5.06
C ASN A 43 2.51 -13.33 -6.45
N GLU A 44 2.79 -14.64 -6.45
CA GLU A 44 2.76 -15.51 -7.64
C GLU A 44 1.41 -16.23 -7.83
N THR A 45 0.47 -16.04 -6.90
CA THR A 45 -0.87 -16.62 -6.90
C THR A 45 -1.93 -15.63 -7.39
N PHE A 46 -3.05 -16.13 -7.91
CA PHE A 46 -4.16 -15.32 -8.43
C PHE A 46 -4.97 -14.56 -7.35
N SER A 47 -4.63 -14.71 -6.07
CA SER A 47 -5.27 -14.03 -4.93
C SER A 47 -4.46 -12.81 -4.50
N THR A 48 -5.14 -11.74 -4.10
CA THR A 48 -4.46 -10.53 -3.62
C THR A 48 -4.50 -10.46 -2.09
N GLU A 49 -3.52 -9.79 -1.49
CA GLU A 49 -3.53 -9.46 -0.06
C GLU A 49 -4.21 -8.10 0.19
N ASN A 50 -4.75 -7.49 -0.87
CA ASN A 50 -5.33 -6.16 -0.82
C ASN A 50 -6.62 -6.22 -0.02
N SER A 51 -6.68 -5.44 1.06
CA SER A 51 -7.75 -5.56 2.04
C SER A 51 -8.18 -4.18 2.54
N LEU A 52 -9.49 -4.01 2.65
CA LEU A 52 -10.12 -2.90 3.35
C LEU A 52 -10.71 -3.43 4.66
N TRP A 53 -10.27 -2.89 5.79
CA TRP A 53 -10.88 -3.18 7.10
C TRP A 53 -11.84 -2.07 7.46
N GLN A 54 -13.10 -2.38 7.73
CA GLN A 54 -14.08 -1.42 8.24
C GLN A 54 -15.00 -2.08 9.24
N ASN A 55 -15.24 -1.43 10.38
CA ASN A 55 -16.19 -1.90 11.39
C ASN A 55 -16.00 -3.38 11.81
N GLY A 56 -14.75 -3.88 11.79
CA GLY A 56 -14.40 -5.25 12.16
C GLY A 56 -14.61 -6.29 11.05
N GLN A 57 -14.99 -5.87 9.84
CA GLN A 57 -15.06 -6.70 8.64
C GLN A 57 -13.84 -6.44 7.74
N ILE A 58 -13.50 -7.45 6.95
CA ILE A 58 -12.41 -7.40 5.96
C ILE A 58 -13.03 -7.66 4.60
N ASP A 59 -12.85 -6.72 3.69
CA ASP A 59 -13.22 -6.86 2.30
C ASP A 59 -11.97 -6.98 1.44
N GLU A 60 -11.89 -8.05 0.64
CA GLU A 60 -10.82 -8.22 -0.35
C GLU A 60 -10.99 -7.18 -1.46
N LEU A 61 -9.89 -6.52 -1.81
CA LEU A 61 -9.83 -5.54 -2.88
C LEU A 61 -9.17 -6.15 -4.13
N PRO A 62 -9.44 -5.63 -5.34
CA PRO A 62 -8.81 -6.13 -6.55
C PRO A 62 -7.31 -5.84 -6.57
N ALA A 63 -6.61 -6.43 -7.55
CA ALA A 63 -5.22 -6.09 -7.84
C ALA A 63 -5.10 -4.59 -8.18
N VAL A 64 -4.06 -3.96 -7.63
CA VAL A 64 -3.75 -2.54 -7.84
C VAL A 64 -2.37 -2.35 -8.45
N LEU A 65 -2.21 -1.23 -9.16
CA LEU A 65 -0.96 -0.74 -9.69
C LEU A 65 -0.52 0.47 -8.87
N PHE A 66 0.77 0.51 -8.53
CA PHE A 66 1.43 1.66 -7.93
C PHE A 66 2.16 2.41 -9.03
N GLU A 67 1.65 3.58 -9.39
CA GLU A 67 2.21 4.44 -10.43
C GLU A 67 2.88 5.65 -9.77
N GLN A 68 4.18 5.77 -9.92
CA GLN A 68 4.88 7.00 -9.55
C GLN A 68 4.66 8.06 -10.64
N GLN A 69 3.99 9.15 -10.29
CA GLN A 69 3.70 10.24 -11.23
C GLN A 69 4.82 11.28 -11.24
N ASP A 70 5.41 11.55 -10.08
CA ASP A 70 6.63 12.36 -9.94
C ASP A 70 7.43 11.97 -8.67
N GLU A 71 8.42 12.78 -8.28
CA GLU A 71 9.28 12.52 -7.12
C GLU A 71 8.51 12.32 -5.81
N ARG A 72 7.32 12.92 -5.67
CA ARG A 72 6.55 12.91 -4.43
C ARG A 72 5.14 12.35 -4.58
N HIS A 73 4.59 12.33 -5.79
CA HIS A 73 3.22 11.93 -6.04
C HIS A 73 3.14 10.55 -6.67
N TRP A 74 2.23 9.74 -6.13
CA TRP A 74 1.90 8.42 -6.64
C TRP A 74 0.39 8.31 -6.80
N ARG A 75 -0.02 7.44 -7.73
CA ARG A 75 -1.38 6.98 -7.87
C ARG A 75 -1.42 5.48 -7.64
N ILE A 76 -2.37 5.02 -6.83
CA ILE A 76 -2.63 3.60 -6.64
C ILE A 76 -4.02 3.29 -7.17
N PHE A 77 -4.12 2.44 -8.19
CA PHE A 77 -5.40 2.20 -8.85
C PHE A 77 -5.58 0.75 -9.32
N SER A 78 -6.82 0.28 -9.37
CA SER A 78 -7.16 -1.00 -9.98
C SER A 78 -7.57 -0.83 -11.44
N ALA A 79 -7.37 -1.88 -12.26
CA ALA A 79 -7.69 -1.83 -13.69
C ALA A 79 -9.19 -1.56 -13.98
N ASN A 80 -10.07 -1.99 -13.07
CA ASN A 80 -11.51 -1.77 -13.16
C ASN A 80 -11.97 -0.41 -12.56
N GLY A 81 -11.06 0.37 -11.97
CA GLY A 81 -11.37 1.66 -11.36
C GLY A 81 -12.19 1.56 -10.06
N ASP A 82 -12.16 0.41 -9.39
CA ASP A 82 -12.72 0.24 -8.06
C ASP A 82 -11.82 0.85 -6.98
N VAL A 83 -10.50 0.82 -7.16
CA VAL A 83 -9.56 1.55 -6.31
C VAL A 83 -8.96 2.67 -7.14
N ASP A 84 -9.00 3.90 -6.63
CA ASP A 84 -8.29 5.06 -7.19
C ASP A 84 -7.87 6.01 -6.06
N LEU A 85 -6.59 5.96 -5.71
CA LEU A 85 -6.00 6.68 -4.59
C LEU A 85 -4.85 7.55 -5.07
N GLN A 86 -4.79 8.76 -4.53
CA GLN A 86 -3.68 9.69 -4.68
C GLN A 86 -2.85 9.66 -3.41
N VAL A 87 -1.53 9.61 -3.57
CA VAL A 87 -0.58 9.54 -2.47
C VAL A 87 0.47 10.64 -2.63
N THR A 88 0.62 11.47 -1.60
CA THR A 88 1.70 12.47 -1.51
C THR A 88 2.67 12.04 -0.43
N THR A 89 3.88 11.65 -0.84
CA THR A 89 4.97 11.33 0.08
C THR A 89 5.51 12.59 0.74
N THR A 90 5.84 12.50 2.03
CA THR A 90 6.41 13.61 2.80
C THR A 90 7.80 13.24 3.30
N TRP A 91 7.89 12.69 4.51
CA TRP A 91 9.14 12.31 5.16
C TRP A 91 9.55 10.90 4.73
N ARG A 92 10.81 10.74 4.32
CA ARG A 92 11.38 9.47 3.84
C ARG A 92 12.37 8.91 4.86
N ARG A 93 12.17 7.66 5.28
CA ARG A 93 13.24 6.84 5.87
C ARG A 93 13.89 6.05 4.75
N HIS A 94 15.14 6.36 4.45
CA HIS A 94 15.94 5.63 3.47
C HIS A 94 17.04 4.87 4.21
N ASP A 95 17.02 3.54 4.16
CA ASP A 95 18.03 2.68 4.77
C ASP A 95 18.77 1.96 3.63
N ALA A 96 19.79 2.61 3.07
CA ALA A 96 20.66 1.99 2.07
C ALA A 96 21.71 1.13 2.77
N LYS A 97 21.38 -0.14 3.05
CA LYS A 97 22.33 -1.08 3.63
C LYS A 97 23.08 -1.80 2.51
N ASN A 98 24.30 -1.34 2.23
CA ASN A 98 25.24 -2.06 1.37
C ASN A 98 25.78 -3.30 2.11
N PHE A 99 25.03 -4.40 2.11
CA PHE A 99 25.63 -5.70 2.34
C PHE A 99 26.30 -6.10 1.03
N ILE A 100 27.64 -6.02 1.00
CA ILE A 100 28.46 -6.54 -0.09
C ILE A 100 27.93 -7.94 -0.43
N VAL A 101 27.38 -8.09 -1.65
CA VAL A 101 26.69 -9.23 -2.30
C VAL A 101 25.21 -9.00 -2.68
N VAL A 102 24.46 -8.03 -2.12
CA VAL A 102 23.07 -7.74 -2.56
C VAL A 102 22.81 -6.24 -2.68
N ALA A 103 22.54 -5.75 -3.90
CA ALA A 103 22.09 -4.38 -4.12
C ALA A 103 20.58 -4.30 -3.86
N SER A 104 20.18 -4.09 -2.60
CA SER A 104 18.80 -3.79 -2.22
C SER A 104 18.62 -2.28 -2.08
N GLN A 105 17.57 -1.74 -2.71
CA GLN A 105 17.10 -0.37 -2.52
C GLN A 105 15.74 -0.42 -1.83
N PHE A 106 15.69 0.04 -0.58
CA PHE A 106 14.47 0.15 0.21
C PHE A 106 14.13 1.61 0.47
N SER A 107 12.87 1.96 0.25
CA SER A 107 12.33 3.29 0.54
C SER A 107 11.00 3.17 1.26
N GLN A 108 10.90 3.84 2.41
CA GLN A 108 9.66 3.96 3.17
C GLN A 108 9.34 5.44 3.38
N TRP A 109 8.11 5.83 3.10
CA TRP A 109 7.63 7.20 3.24
C TRP A 109 6.42 7.26 4.15
N VAL A 110 6.42 8.24 5.05
CA VAL A 110 5.19 8.75 5.63
C VAL A 110 4.49 9.57 4.55
N SER A 111 3.25 9.23 4.27
CA SER A 111 2.51 9.74 3.13
C SER A 111 1.11 10.20 3.54
N MET A 112 0.55 11.13 2.77
CA MET A 112 -0.87 11.49 2.83
C MET A 112 -1.60 10.79 1.69
N VAL A 113 -2.70 10.09 1.99
CA VAL A 113 -3.49 9.32 1.02
C VAL A 113 -4.93 9.82 1.03
N SER A 114 -5.50 9.96 -0.17
CA SER A 114 -6.93 10.26 -0.34
C SER A 114 -7.43 9.69 -1.66
N GLY A 115 -8.73 9.45 -1.79
CA GLY A 115 -9.31 8.96 -3.04
C GLY A 115 -10.58 8.18 -2.80
N THR A 116 -10.86 7.19 -3.66
CA THR A 116 -12.11 6.44 -3.64
C THR A 116 -11.87 4.94 -3.72
N ILE A 117 -12.67 4.19 -2.98
CA ILE A 117 -12.76 2.73 -3.08
C ILE A 117 -14.22 2.35 -3.35
N LYS A 118 -14.48 1.57 -4.39
CA LYS A 118 -15.79 1.00 -4.69
C LYS A 118 -15.85 -0.43 -4.17
N LEU A 119 -16.90 -0.71 -3.41
CA LEU A 119 -17.13 -2.02 -2.83
C LEU A 119 -18.63 -2.27 -2.78
N ASN A 120 -19.10 -3.43 -3.29
CA ASN A 120 -20.51 -3.82 -3.23
C ASN A 120 -21.49 -2.72 -3.71
N ASN A 121 -21.15 -2.05 -4.81
CA ASN A 121 -21.87 -0.89 -5.39
C ASN A 121 -21.92 0.37 -4.51
N GLN A 122 -21.15 0.43 -3.42
CA GLN A 122 -20.96 1.62 -2.60
C GLN A 122 -19.61 2.27 -2.94
N CYS A 123 -19.60 3.60 -3.03
CA CYS A 123 -18.38 4.38 -3.16
C CYS A 123 -17.99 4.90 -1.78
N ILE A 124 -16.77 4.57 -1.35
CA ILE A 124 -16.19 4.92 -0.07
C ILE A 124 -15.15 6.00 -0.35
N ASP A 125 -15.42 7.21 0.15
CA ASP A 125 -14.50 8.33 0.04
C ASP A 125 -13.47 8.27 1.17
N ILE A 126 -12.20 8.12 0.77
CA ILE A 126 -11.05 8.20 1.67
C ILE A 126 -10.64 9.66 1.72
N ALA A 127 -11.04 10.35 2.80
CA ALA A 127 -10.52 11.67 3.14
C ALA A 127 -8.98 11.60 3.32
N PRO A 128 -8.25 12.74 3.30
CA PRO A 128 -6.81 12.73 3.54
C PRO A 128 -6.43 12.05 4.87
N GLN A 129 -5.65 10.98 4.79
CA GLN A 129 -5.19 10.18 5.94
C GLN A 129 -3.70 9.90 5.83
N VAL A 130 -3.06 9.72 6.98
CA VAL A 130 -1.65 9.31 7.03
C VAL A 130 -1.52 7.83 6.73
N ALA A 131 -0.54 7.48 5.90
CA ALA A 131 -0.19 6.12 5.53
C ALA A 131 1.33 5.93 5.51
N LEU A 132 1.76 4.66 5.50
CA LEU A 132 3.10 4.25 5.10
C LEU A 132 3.06 3.74 3.66
N LEU A 133 3.90 4.31 2.82
CA LEU A 133 4.15 3.84 1.46
C LEU A 133 5.56 3.23 1.44
N GLU A 134 5.69 2.05 0.84
CA GLU A 134 6.97 1.37 0.68
C GLU A 134 7.21 0.96 -0.76
N GLN A 135 8.47 1.06 -1.15
CA GLN A 135 9.01 0.54 -2.39
C GLN A 135 10.31 -0.20 -2.08
N HIS A 136 10.39 -1.43 -2.56
CA HIS A 136 11.60 -2.23 -2.45
C HIS A 136 11.98 -2.81 -3.81
N TYR A 137 13.27 -2.73 -4.12
CA TYR A 137 13.87 -3.35 -5.28
C TYR A 137 15.11 -4.12 -4.83
N ALA A 138 15.13 -5.44 -5.03
CA ALA A 138 16.30 -6.28 -4.81
C ALA A 138 16.70 -6.95 -6.11
N LYS A 139 17.98 -6.77 -6.46
CA LYS A 139 18.66 -7.51 -7.53
C LYS A 139 19.73 -8.39 -6.91
N TRP A 140 19.64 -9.70 -7.15
CA TRP A 140 20.60 -10.70 -6.68
C TRP A 140 21.67 -10.96 -7.74
#